data_AF-A0AAN6IT20-F1
#
_entry.id   AF-A0AAN6IT20-F1
#
_cell.length_a   1.000
_cell.length_b   1.000
_cell.length_c   1.000
_cell.angle_alpha   90.00
_cell.angle_beta   90.00
_cell.angle_gamma   90.00
#
_symmetry.space_group_name_H-M   'P 1'
#
loop_
_entity.id
_entity.type
_entity.pdbx_description
1 polymer ?
#
loop_
_entity_poly.entity_id
_entity_poly.type
_entity_poly.pdbx_seq_one_letter_code
_entity_poly.pdbx_strand_id
1 'polypeptide(L)'
;MKVTKIPGPEVAKHNTRQSCWIAVHGRVYDVTDFLDQHPGGANIILRCAGQDATEEYESVHSPELIAETLPPTAFQGVVDAETIPKSASQSRTTSKNKSKNDVPPLSSMISVNDFEAVAEKTLTPNGWAYYASGADDEISKTEAARAFRKLTLRPRVLRKVDTVDTRTTILGQSCSMPIYVSPSGLAKYAHPDAECNFASGAGKEGIIQVIPTNPSMSIEKIIAARVSKKQPVFFQLYLNRDSEKAEALIRRVEALGVSAIWLTVDSPVLGKRERDDRLKAQEIISDQDQVAVLKEQQAGVAKVSSAGLLNPTLCWDHIAWIRRVTKLPLVLKGIQSVEDAVLAYEHGVEGIVLSNHGGRSQDT
;
A
#
# COMPACT_ATOMS: atom_id res chain seq x y z
N MET A 1 4.46 19.93 27.33
CA MET A 1 5.92 19.69 27.46
C MET A 1 6.66 20.84 26.79
N LYS A 2 7.72 21.38 27.41
CA LYS A 2 8.60 22.35 26.73
C LYS A 2 9.23 21.65 25.54
N VAL A 3 8.96 22.14 24.32
CA VAL A 3 9.57 21.60 23.10
C VAL A 3 11.05 22.02 23.11
N THR A 4 11.94 21.05 23.24
CA THR A 4 13.39 21.26 23.24
C THR A 4 13.84 21.66 21.84
N LYS A 5 14.57 22.78 21.71
CA LYS A 5 15.26 23.13 20.47
C LYS A 5 16.60 22.40 20.42
N ILE A 6 16.82 21.63 19.36
CA ILE A 6 18.04 20.86 19.13
C ILE A 6 18.84 21.56 18.04
N PRO A 7 20.14 21.86 18.26
CA PRO A 7 21.00 22.40 17.22
C PRO A 7 21.16 21.42 16.06
N GLY A 8 21.13 21.89 14.81
CA GLY A 8 21.32 21.02 13.66
C GLY A 8 22.61 20.17 13.67
N PRO A 9 23.77 20.73 14.09
CA PRO A 9 24.98 19.94 14.27
C PRO A 9 24.87 18.82 15.30
N GLU A 10 23.94 18.92 16.26
CA GLU A 10 23.68 17.83 17.21
C GLU A 10 22.94 16.70 16.50
N VAL A 11 21.87 17.02 15.75
CA VAL A 11 21.13 16.04 14.93
C VAL A 11 22.08 15.28 14.00
N ALA A 12 22.99 16.00 13.34
CA ALA A 12 23.95 15.43 12.38
C ALA A 12 24.92 14.39 12.98
N LYS A 13 25.10 14.34 14.31
CA LYS A 13 25.93 13.31 14.98
C LYS A 13 25.27 11.94 15.00
N HIS A 14 23.94 11.90 14.92
CA HIS A 14 23.15 10.67 14.98
C HIS A 14 22.94 10.12 13.56
N ASN A 15 24.04 9.79 12.89
CA ASN A 15 24.10 9.37 11.49
C ASN A 15 24.51 7.90 11.28
N THR A 16 24.36 7.06 12.30
CA THR A 16 24.81 5.66 12.28
C THR A 16 23.67 4.71 12.65
N ARG A 17 23.84 3.41 12.41
CA ARG A 17 22.83 2.39 12.79
C ARG A 17 22.62 2.29 14.30
N GLN A 18 23.65 2.54 15.09
CA GLN A 18 23.60 2.50 16.56
C GLN A 18 23.04 3.80 17.16
N SER A 19 22.89 4.85 16.35
CA SER A 19 22.42 6.16 16.76
C SER A 19 21.95 6.90 15.52
N CYS A 20 20.65 6.79 15.22
CA CYS A 20 20.03 7.25 13.98
C CYS A 20 18.90 8.22 14.29
N TRP A 21 19.13 9.51 14.08
CA TRP A 21 18.08 10.53 14.16
C TRP A 21 17.75 11.06 12.77
N ILE A 22 16.49 11.38 12.54
CA ILE A 22 16.04 12.05 11.32
C ILE A 22 15.20 13.27 11.68
N ALA A 23 15.24 14.29 10.82
CA ALA A 23 14.32 15.42 10.93
C ALA A 23 13.23 15.32 9.85
N VAL A 24 11.97 15.49 10.24
CA VAL A 24 10.81 15.54 9.34
C VAL A 24 9.95 16.73 9.74
N HIS A 25 9.72 17.67 8.82
CA HIS A 25 9.01 18.93 9.10
C HIS A 25 9.58 19.71 10.30
N GLY A 26 10.91 19.76 10.43
CA GLY A 26 11.60 20.45 11.54
C GLY A 26 11.45 19.76 12.91
N ARG A 27 10.91 18.54 12.95
CA ARG A 27 10.77 17.71 14.16
C ARG A 27 11.80 16.59 14.12
N VAL A 28 12.54 16.41 15.20
CA VAL A 28 13.62 15.43 15.33
C VAL A 28 13.11 14.17 15.99
N TYR A 29 13.36 13.03 15.36
CA TYR A 29 12.97 11.71 15.83
C TYR A 29 14.19 10.79 15.94
N ASP A 30 14.34 10.16 17.10
CA ASP A 30 15.21 9.00 17.26
C ASP A 30 14.51 7.76 16.71
N VAL A 31 15.03 7.25 15.60
CA VAL A 31 14.46 6.10 14.89
C VAL A 31 15.34 4.86 15.03
N THR A 32 16.33 4.88 15.92
CA THR A 32 17.33 3.81 16.10
C THR A 32 16.66 2.45 16.33
N ASP A 33 15.75 2.36 17.31
CA ASP A 33 15.03 1.11 17.63
C ASP A 33 13.98 0.72 16.58
N PHE A 34 13.60 1.66 15.72
CA PHE A 34 12.61 1.47 14.67
C PHE A 34 13.22 1.02 13.34
N LEU A 35 14.55 1.14 13.16
CA LEU A 35 15.24 0.81 11.91
C LEU A 35 14.85 -0.57 11.34
N ASP A 36 14.87 -1.60 12.20
CA ASP A 36 14.56 -2.98 11.80
C ASP A 36 13.07 -3.31 11.76
N GLN A 37 12.25 -2.40 12.29
CA GLN A 37 10.79 -2.50 12.25
C GLN A 37 10.19 -1.74 11.07
N HIS A 38 10.96 -0.83 10.46
CA HIS A 38 10.50 -0.03 9.35
C HIS A 38 10.10 -0.95 8.18
N PRO A 39 8.84 -0.86 7.69
CA PRO A 39 8.40 -1.69 6.57
C PRO A 39 9.31 -1.52 5.36
N GLY A 40 9.86 -0.31 5.18
CA GLY A 40 10.79 0.00 4.11
C GLY A 40 12.24 -0.47 4.28
N GLY A 41 12.54 -1.21 5.34
CA GLY A 41 13.90 -1.59 5.70
C GLY A 41 14.72 -0.43 6.26
N ALA A 42 15.74 -0.78 7.05
CA ALA A 42 16.57 0.17 7.80
C ALA A 42 17.36 1.13 6.90
N ASN A 43 17.86 0.66 5.75
CA ASN A 43 18.80 1.44 4.93
C ASN A 43 18.19 2.70 4.30
N ILE A 44 16.88 2.72 4.02
CA ILE A 44 16.22 3.92 3.50
C ILE A 44 16.26 5.03 4.55
N ILE A 45 16.03 4.68 5.81
CA ILE A 45 16.15 5.62 6.93
C ILE A 45 17.62 6.01 7.14
N LEU A 46 18.54 5.03 7.11
CA LEU A 46 19.97 5.29 7.35
C LEU A 46 20.60 6.25 6.35
N ARG A 47 20.11 6.29 5.11
CA ARG A 47 20.53 7.30 4.11
C ARG A 47 20.21 8.73 4.54
N CYS A 48 19.16 8.91 5.33
CA CYS A 48 18.73 10.19 5.87
C CYS A 48 19.23 10.42 7.32
N ALA A 49 20.06 9.53 7.86
CA ALA A 49 20.50 9.62 9.25
C ALA A 49 21.33 10.90 9.48
N GLY A 50 20.93 11.66 10.50
CA GLY A 50 21.47 12.97 10.84
C GLY A 50 21.03 14.11 9.92
N GLN A 51 20.02 13.91 9.07
CA GLN A 51 19.67 14.84 7.98
C GLN A 51 18.18 15.24 8.02
N ASP A 52 17.82 16.26 7.22
CA ASP A 52 16.42 16.56 6.90
C ASP A 52 15.89 15.55 5.88
N ALA A 53 14.98 14.70 6.33
CA ALA A 53 14.35 13.63 5.58
C ALA A 53 12.96 14.03 5.05
N THR A 54 12.53 15.29 5.20
CA THR A 54 11.15 15.72 4.90
C THR A 54 10.72 15.37 3.47
N GLU A 55 11.53 15.70 2.46
CA GLU A 55 11.18 15.46 1.06
C GLU A 55 11.09 13.96 0.74
N GLU A 56 12.05 13.16 1.21
CA GLU A 56 12.06 11.70 1.03
C GLU A 56 10.84 11.07 1.74
N TYR A 57 10.55 11.50 2.96
CA TYR A 57 9.43 10.99 3.76
C TYR A 57 8.08 11.29 3.12
N GLU A 58 7.83 12.54 2.68
CA GLU A 58 6.56 12.94 2.08
C GLU A 58 6.26 12.27 0.74
N SER A 59 7.31 11.84 0.03
CA SER A 59 7.19 11.15 -1.25
C SER A 59 6.47 9.80 -1.14
N VAL A 60 6.50 9.16 0.05
CA VAL A 60 5.90 7.84 0.29
C VAL A 60 4.84 7.87 1.38
N HIS A 61 5.04 8.69 2.42
CA HIS A 61 4.23 8.68 3.65
C HIS A 61 3.46 9.97 3.85
N SER A 62 2.31 9.92 4.52
CA SER A 62 1.63 11.13 4.99
C SER A 62 2.39 11.76 6.17
N PRO A 63 2.38 13.10 6.31
CA PRO A 63 3.08 13.81 7.41
C PRO A 63 2.73 13.29 8.80
N GLU A 64 1.51 12.79 9.00
CA GLU A 64 1.01 12.35 10.31
C GLU A 64 1.50 10.94 10.72
N LEU A 65 1.87 10.09 9.75
CA LEU A 65 2.13 8.67 9.99
C LEU A 65 3.29 8.42 10.98
N ILE A 66 4.31 9.29 11.00
CA ILE A 66 5.47 9.18 11.89
C ILE A 66 5.06 9.29 13.37
N ALA A 67 4.07 10.13 13.67
CA ALA A 67 3.58 10.32 15.03
C ALA A 67 2.65 9.18 15.49
N GLU A 68 2.00 8.50 14.54
CA GLU A 68 1.17 7.32 14.82
C GLU A 68 2.02 6.04 14.97
N THR A 69 3.17 5.99 14.29
CA THR A 69 3.99 4.78 14.21
C THR A 69 5.07 4.73 15.28
N LEU A 70 5.72 5.86 15.59
CA LEU A 70 6.80 5.92 16.56
C LEU A 70 6.26 6.14 17.99
N PRO A 71 6.88 5.54 19.01
CA PRO A 71 6.50 5.81 20.39
C PRO A 71 6.74 7.29 20.73
N PRO A 72 5.99 7.89 21.67
CA PRO A 72 6.19 9.29 22.07
C PRO A 72 7.62 9.60 22.52
N THR A 73 8.35 8.60 23.04
CA THR A 73 9.76 8.68 23.44
C THR A 73 10.74 8.87 22.29
N ALA A 74 10.34 8.54 21.05
CA ALA A 74 11.15 8.75 19.86
C ALA A 74 11.29 10.24 19.52
N PHE A 75 10.33 11.09 19.90
CA PHE A 75 10.39 12.51 19.61
C PHE A 75 11.37 13.24 20.54
N GLN A 76 12.45 13.78 19.97
CA GLN A 76 13.52 14.43 20.75
C GLN A 76 13.32 15.94 20.88
N GLY A 77 12.77 16.60 19.86
CA GLY A 77 12.62 18.06 19.85
C GLY A 77 12.40 18.63 18.46
N VAL A 78 12.65 19.93 18.32
CA VAL A 78 12.57 20.65 17.04
C VAL A 78 13.93 21.20 16.64
N VAL A 79 14.18 21.23 15.35
CA VAL A 79 15.42 21.74 14.75
C VAL A 79 15.09 22.79 13.70
N ASP A 80 15.98 23.76 13.54
CA ASP A 80 15.91 24.66 12.39
C ASP A 80 16.39 23.92 11.14
N ALA A 81 15.49 23.72 10.18
CA ALA A 81 15.75 22.96 8.97
C ALA A 81 16.91 23.54 8.13
N GLU A 82 17.21 24.84 8.27
CA GLU A 82 18.35 25.47 7.59
C GLU A 82 19.71 25.08 8.20
N THR A 83 19.71 24.52 9.41
CA THR A 83 20.93 24.19 10.17
C THR A 83 21.37 22.73 10.06
N ILE A 84 20.61 21.91 9.32
CA ILE A 84 20.89 20.50 9.09
C ILE A 84 21.13 20.24 7.60
N PRO A 85 22.02 19.30 7.25
CA PRO A 85 22.15 18.87 5.87
C PRO A 85 20.81 18.30 5.39
N LYS A 86 20.36 18.73 4.22
CA LYS A 86 19.23 18.06 3.56
C LYS A 86 19.68 16.71 3.07
N SER A 87 18.80 15.72 3.17
CA SER A 87 19.07 14.44 2.52
C SER A 87 19.36 14.66 1.05
N ALA A 88 20.46 14.07 0.58
CA ALA A 88 20.75 14.03 -0.84
C ALA A 88 19.60 13.26 -1.47
N SER A 89 18.62 13.99 -2.03
CA SER A 89 17.58 13.35 -2.82
C SER A 89 18.30 12.48 -3.84
N GLN A 90 17.77 11.29 -4.11
CA GLN A 90 18.12 10.62 -5.35
C GLN A 90 18.13 11.71 -6.40
N SER A 91 19.30 11.94 -7.01
CA SER A 91 19.43 12.88 -8.09
C SER A 91 18.19 12.64 -8.93
N ARG A 92 17.38 13.69 -9.11
CA ARG A 92 16.52 13.69 -10.27
C ARG A 92 17.49 13.41 -11.41
N THR A 93 17.62 12.16 -11.87
CA THR A 93 17.53 11.91 -13.29
C THR A 93 16.27 12.64 -13.59
N THR A 94 16.48 13.88 -14.07
CA THR A 94 15.44 14.83 -14.39
C THR A 94 14.29 13.99 -14.85
N SER A 95 13.25 13.84 -14.01
CA SER A 95 11.95 13.71 -14.63
C SER A 95 12.00 14.96 -15.49
N LYS A 96 12.15 14.76 -16.80
CA LYS A 96 11.74 15.78 -17.74
C LYS A 96 10.46 16.27 -17.09
N ASN A 97 10.35 17.57 -16.82
CA ASN A 97 9.06 18.17 -16.61
C ASN A 97 8.26 17.77 -17.86
N LYS A 98 7.67 16.57 -17.82
CA LYS A 98 6.88 15.97 -18.87
C LYS A 98 5.70 16.89 -18.81
N SER A 99 5.66 17.77 -19.80
CA SER A 99 4.74 18.89 -19.78
C SER A 99 3.34 18.34 -19.51
N LYS A 100 2.45 19.15 -18.92
CA LYS A 100 1.03 18.78 -18.81
C LYS A 100 0.41 18.26 -20.13
N ASN A 101 1.07 18.45 -21.28
CA ASN A 101 0.67 17.94 -22.59
C ASN A 101 0.96 16.43 -22.82
N ASP A 102 1.69 15.73 -21.93
CA ASP A 102 1.98 14.30 -22.10
C ASP A 102 0.89 13.38 -21.51
N VAL A 103 -0.03 13.93 -20.72
CA VAL A 103 -1.20 13.19 -20.21
C VAL A 103 -2.39 13.49 -21.12
N PRO A 104 -2.97 12.49 -21.80
CA PRO A 104 -4.11 12.70 -22.69
C PRO A 104 -5.35 13.15 -21.90
N PRO A 105 -6.28 13.91 -22.50
CA PRO A 105 -7.52 14.29 -21.84
C PRO A 105 -8.29 13.06 -21.35
N LEU A 106 -8.91 13.12 -20.16
CA LEU A 106 -9.67 12.00 -19.60
C LEU A 106 -10.75 11.48 -20.56
N SER A 107 -11.39 12.38 -21.32
CA SER A 107 -12.39 12.05 -22.34
C SER A 107 -11.85 11.21 -23.51
N SER A 108 -10.53 11.13 -23.67
CA SER A 108 -9.88 10.29 -24.69
C SER A 108 -9.44 8.93 -24.16
N MET A 109 -9.63 8.64 -22.87
CA MET A 109 -9.40 7.32 -22.28
C MET A 109 -10.63 6.45 -22.53
N ILE A 110 -10.51 5.48 -23.43
CA ILE A 110 -11.62 4.66 -23.93
C ILE A 110 -11.72 3.36 -23.12
N SER A 111 -10.59 2.84 -22.65
CA SER A 111 -10.51 1.59 -21.91
C SER A 111 -9.55 1.66 -20.72
N VAL A 112 -9.65 0.69 -19.81
CA VAL A 112 -8.71 0.55 -18.68
C VAL A 112 -7.26 0.42 -19.12
N ASN A 113 -7.00 -0.16 -20.29
CA ASN A 113 -5.65 -0.34 -20.83
C ASN A 113 -5.00 0.99 -21.23
N ASP A 114 -5.80 2.02 -21.58
CA ASP A 114 -5.26 3.33 -21.94
C ASP A 114 -4.61 4.00 -20.72
N PHE A 115 -5.21 3.81 -19.53
CA PHE A 115 -4.64 4.31 -18.27
C PHE A 115 -3.32 3.61 -17.94
N GLU A 116 -3.20 2.31 -18.19
CA GLU A 116 -1.95 1.57 -18.00
C GLU A 116 -0.84 2.11 -18.92
N ALA A 117 -1.15 2.31 -20.21
CA ALA A 117 -0.21 2.86 -21.19
C ALA A 117 0.24 4.29 -20.87
N VAL A 118 -0.65 5.11 -20.30
CA VAL A 118 -0.31 6.46 -19.81
C VAL A 118 0.54 6.35 -18.54
N ALA A 119 0.19 5.48 -17.59
CA ALA A 119 0.93 5.29 -16.35
C ALA A 119 2.36 4.83 -16.60
N GLU A 120 2.59 3.88 -17.52
CA GLU A 120 3.93 3.43 -17.92
C GLU A 120 4.83 4.59 -18.36
N LYS A 121 4.25 5.58 -19.03
CA LYS A 121 4.98 6.73 -19.55
C LYS A 121 5.13 7.84 -18.52
N THR A 122 4.24 7.95 -17.55
CA THR A 122 4.15 9.15 -16.68
C THR A 122 4.63 8.91 -15.27
N LEU A 123 4.54 7.67 -14.76
CA LEU A 123 5.05 7.32 -13.44
C LEU A 123 6.58 7.33 -13.40
N THR A 124 7.12 7.45 -12.19
CA THR A 124 8.55 7.21 -11.96
C THR A 124 8.88 5.74 -12.22
N PRO A 125 10.13 5.39 -12.57
CA PRO A 125 10.52 3.99 -12.75
C PRO A 125 10.18 3.10 -11.55
N ASN A 126 10.45 3.59 -10.33
CA ASN A 126 10.12 2.90 -9.08
C ASN A 126 8.61 2.72 -8.90
N GLY A 127 7.80 3.75 -9.17
CA GLY A 127 6.34 3.66 -9.10
C GLY A 127 5.75 2.69 -10.13
N TRP A 128 6.21 2.76 -11.38
CA TRP A 128 5.79 1.84 -12.43
C TRP A 128 6.16 0.39 -12.11
N ALA A 129 7.42 0.13 -11.72
CA ALA A 129 7.83 -1.22 -11.36
C ALA A 129 7.00 -1.77 -10.19
N TYR A 130 6.77 -0.96 -9.15
CA TYR A 130 5.99 -1.39 -7.99
C TYR A 130 4.56 -1.81 -8.35
N TYR A 131 3.87 -1.05 -9.21
CA TYR A 131 2.50 -1.38 -9.61
C TYR A 131 2.43 -2.47 -10.67
N ALA A 132 3.32 -2.42 -11.67
CA ALA A 132 3.27 -3.30 -12.83
C ALA A 132 3.91 -4.66 -12.57
N SER A 133 4.69 -4.88 -11.51
CA SER A 133 5.34 -6.16 -11.28
C SER A 133 4.39 -7.27 -10.81
N GLY A 134 4.67 -8.50 -11.27
CA GLY A 134 4.20 -9.74 -10.66
C GLY A 134 5.31 -10.41 -9.84
N ALA A 135 5.00 -11.58 -9.29
CA ALA A 135 6.00 -12.48 -8.70
C ALA A 135 6.73 -13.24 -9.80
N ASP A 136 8.01 -13.51 -9.57
CA ASP A 136 8.90 -14.35 -10.39
C ASP A 136 8.78 -14.06 -11.90
N ASP A 137 8.24 -14.99 -12.68
CA ASP A 137 8.13 -14.92 -14.15
C ASP A 137 6.88 -14.17 -14.64
N GLU A 138 6.03 -13.68 -13.72
CA GLU A 138 4.75 -13.01 -13.95
C GLU A 138 3.74 -13.86 -14.76
N ILE A 139 3.87 -15.19 -14.71
CA ILE A 139 3.01 -16.13 -15.46
C ILE A 139 1.58 -16.03 -14.93
N SER A 140 1.40 -16.14 -13.62
CA SER A 140 0.11 -16.10 -12.93
C SER A 140 -0.60 -14.76 -13.09
N LYS A 141 0.15 -13.66 -13.13
CA LYS A 141 -0.38 -12.32 -13.45
C LYS A 141 -0.99 -12.30 -14.85
N THR A 142 -0.26 -12.85 -15.82
CA THR A 142 -0.70 -12.90 -17.22
C THR A 142 -1.86 -13.87 -17.44
N GLU A 143 -1.82 -15.04 -16.79
CA GLU A 143 -2.86 -16.07 -16.88
C GLU A 143 -4.21 -15.60 -16.33
N ALA A 144 -4.23 -14.75 -15.29
CA ALA A 144 -5.47 -14.21 -14.73
C ALA A 144 -6.31 -13.48 -15.81
N ALA A 145 -5.68 -12.63 -16.62
CA ALA A 145 -6.36 -11.96 -17.74
C ALA A 145 -6.68 -12.92 -18.90
N ARG A 146 -5.77 -13.87 -19.17
CA ARG A 146 -5.95 -14.88 -20.24
C ARG A 146 -7.13 -15.82 -19.96
N ALA A 147 -7.40 -16.15 -18.70
CA ALA A 147 -8.48 -17.03 -18.28
C ALA A 147 -9.85 -16.53 -18.77
N PHE A 148 -10.13 -15.23 -18.67
CA PHE A 148 -11.37 -14.64 -19.16
C PHE A 148 -11.53 -14.74 -20.69
N ARG A 149 -10.43 -14.78 -21.45
CA ARG A 149 -10.46 -14.95 -22.91
C ARG A 149 -10.84 -16.38 -23.34
N LYS A 150 -10.79 -17.35 -22.42
CA LYS A 150 -11.26 -18.73 -22.65
C LYS A 150 -12.79 -18.83 -22.56
N LEU A 151 -13.46 -17.80 -22.07
CA LEU A 151 -14.92 -17.74 -21.93
C LEU A 151 -15.53 -16.95 -23.10
N THR A 152 -16.51 -17.54 -23.78
CA THR A 152 -17.29 -16.86 -24.83
C THR A 152 -18.70 -16.55 -24.35
N LEU A 153 -19.19 -15.35 -24.61
CA LEU A 153 -20.59 -15.01 -24.36
C LEU A 153 -21.51 -15.70 -25.37
N ARG A 154 -22.68 -16.14 -24.91
CA ARG A 154 -23.77 -16.65 -25.75
C ARG A 154 -24.92 -15.65 -25.75
N PRO A 155 -24.86 -14.57 -26.56
CA PRO A 155 -25.85 -13.50 -26.50
C PRO A 155 -27.25 -14.02 -26.84
N ARG A 156 -28.26 -13.52 -26.14
CA ARG A 156 -29.66 -13.84 -26.41
C ARG A 156 -30.25 -12.74 -27.28
N VAL A 157 -30.71 -13.11 -28.47
CA VAL A 157 -31.33 -12.17 -29.43
C VAL A 157 -32.81 -11.96 -29.12
N LEU A 158 -33.39 -10.89 -29.69
CA LEU A 158 -34.81 -10.51 -29.53
C LEU A 158 -35.25 -10.37 -28.06
N ARG A 159 -34.36 -9.86 -27.21
CA ARG A 159 -34.66 -9.46 -25.84
C ARG A 159 -34.88 -7.96 -25.77
N LYS A 160 -35.92 -7.54 -25.05
CA LYS A 160 -36.17 -6.14 -24.76
C LYS A 160 -35.11 -5.66 -23.75
N VAL A 161 -34.23 -4.75 -24.20
CA VAL A 161 -33.06 -4.23 -23.46
C VAL A 161 -32.99 -2.70 -23.50
N ASP A 162 -34.14 -2.04 -23.70
CA ASP A 162 -34.30 -0.58 -23.59
C ASP A 162 -34.02 -0.05 -22.18
N THR A 163 -34.00 -0.91 -21.17
CA THR A 163 -33.54 -0.60 -19.81
C THR A 163 -32.67 -1.75 -19.30
N VAL A 164 -31.51 -1.40 -18.74
CA VAL A 164 -30.56 -2.33 -18.12
C VAL A 164 -30.22 -1.78 -16.74
N ASP A 165 -30.19 -2.66 -15.74
CA ASP A 165 -29.81 -2.33 -14.37
C ASP A 165 -28.61 -3.19 -13.96
N THR A 166 -27.50 -2.53 -13.62
CA THR A 166 -26.25 -3.16 -13.19
C THR A 166 -26.09 -3.14 -11.66
N ARG A 167 -27.04 -2.53 -10.94
CA ARG A 167 -26.98 -2.41 -9.49
C ARG A 167 -27.04 -3.78 -8.83
N THR A 168 -26.31 -3.90 -7.73
CA THR A 168 -26.26 -5.12 -6.91
C THR A 168 -25.95 -4.77 -5.46
N THR A 169 -25.77 -5.77 -4.62
CA THR A 169 -25.19 -5.61 -3.29
C THR A 169 -23.91 -6.42 -3.14
N ILE A 170 -22.96 -5.90 -2.36
CA ILE A 170 -21.75 -6.60 -1.93
C ILE A 170 -21.73 -6.55 -0.40
N LEU A 171 -21.79 -7.71 0.27
CA LEU A 171 -21.92 -7.83 1.74
C LEU A 171 -23.07 -6.97 2.30
N GLY A 172 -24.20 -6.95 1.60
CA GLY A 172 -25.38 -6.17 1.98
C GLY A 172 -25.29 -4.67 1.69
N GLN A 173 -24.15 -4.15 1.22
CA GLN A 173 -24.00 -2.76 0.81
C GLN A 173 -24.42 -2.56 -0.64
N SER A 174 -25.20 -1.52 -0.93
CA SER A 174 -25.63 -1.19 -2.29
C SER A 174 -24.45 -0.75 -3.15
N CYS A 175 -24.40 -1.24 -4.39
CA CYS A 175 -23.41 -0.87 -5.40
C CYS A 175 -24.11 -0.54 -6.72
N SER A 176 -23.62 0.47 -7.42
CA SER A 176 -24.11 0.87 -8.75
C SER A 176 -23.82 -0.19 -9.82
N MET A 177 -22.77 -0.98 -9.63
CA MET A 177 -22.28 -2.00 -10.55
C MET A 177 -21.56 -3.12 -9.80
N PRO A 178 -21.40 -4.32 -10.37
CA PRO A 178 -20.86 -5.50 -9.67
C PRO A 178 -19.31 -5.52 -9.63
N ILE A 179 -18.70 -4.37 -9.33
CA ILE A 179 -17.25 -4.22 -9.18
C ILE A 179 -16.91 -3.34 -7.97
N TYR A 180 -15.67 -3.42 -7.51
CA TYR A 180 -15.13 -2.64 -6.40
C TYR A 180 -13.66 -2.29 -6.64
N VAL A 181 -13.14 -1.31 -5.91
CA VAL A 181 -11.71 -0.97 -5.89
C VAL A 181 -11.01 -1.86 -4.86
N SER A 182 -10.19 -2.81 -5.35
CA SER A 182 -9.41 -3.76 -4.55
C SER A 182 -8.32 -3.04 -3.72
N PRO A 183 -7.94 -3.55 -2.53
CA PRO A 183 -6.96 -2.87 -1.69
C PRO A 183 -5.59 -2.80 -2.37
N SER A 184 -5.10 -1.59 -2.58
CA SER A 184 -3.81 -1.29 -3.19
C SER A 184 -3.15 -0.14 -2.41
N GLY A 185 -2.07 -0.43 -1.71
CA GLY A 185 -1.32 0.56 -0.92
C GLY A 185 -0.21 1.25 -1.71
N LEU A 186 0.41 2.25 -1.08
CA LEU A 186 1.45 3.10 -1.66
C LEU A 186 0.97 3.97 -2.83
N ALA A 187 -0.29 4.41 -2.85
CA ALA A 187 -0.87 5.14 -3.98
C ALA A 187 -0.20 6.52 -4.24
N LYS A 188 0.64 7.02 -3.31
CA LYS A 188 1.46 8.23 -3.54
C LYS A 188 2.45 8.11 -4.69
N TYR A 189 2.87 6.89 -5.07
CA TYR A 189 3.66 6.72 -6.29
C TYR A 189 2.92 7.15 -7.56
N ALA A 190 1.58 7.20 -7.53
CA ALA A 190 0.76 7.62 -8.67
C ALA A 190 0.25 9.07 -8.55
N HIS A 191 -0.18 9.48 -7.35
CA HIS A 191 -0.75 10.80 -7.14
C HIS A 191 -0.59 11.26 -5.68
N PRO A 192 -0.32 12.55 -5.39
CA PRO A 192 -0.16 13.05 -4.02
C PRO A 192 -1.35 12.74 -3.08
N ASP A 193 -2.57 12.83 -3.60
CA ASP A 193 -3.80 12.50 -2.85
C ASP A 193 -4.02 10.99 -2.65
N ALA A 194 -3.29 10.15 -3.38
CA ALA A 194 -3.20 8.70 -3.15
C ALA A 194 -4.56 8.00 -2.94
N GLU A 195 -4.74 7.22 -1.87
CA GLU A 195 -5.95 6.43 -1.64
C GLU A 195 -7.19 7.29 -1.36
N CYS A 196 -7.05 8.58 -1.05
CA CYS A 196 -8.19 9.50 -0.96
C CYS A 196 -8.90 9.67 -2.31
N ASN A 197 -8.16 9.61 -3.43
CA ASN A 197 -8.75 9.62 -4.76
C ASN A 197 -9.61 8.39 -5.01
N PHE A 198 -9.22 7.23 -4.49
CA PHE A 198 -10.02 6.02 -4.60
C PHE A 198 -11.33 6.17 -3.81
N ALA A 199 -11.28 6.76 -2.61
CA ALA A 199 -12.48 7.02 -1.81
C ALA A 199 -13.44 7.97 -2.52
N SER A 200 -12.93 9.09 -3.01
CA SER A 200 -13.73 10.08 -3.75
C SER A 200 -14.28 9.52 -5.06
N GLY A 201 -13.46 8.82 -5.85
CA GLY A 201 -13.87 8.23 -7.13
C GLY A 201 -14.91 7.11 -6.96
N ALA A 202 -14.64 6.15 -6.08
CA ALA A 202 -15.57 5.06 -5.78
C ALA A 202 -16.91 5.60 -5.26
N GLY A 203 -16.87 6.64 -4.42
CA GLY A 203 -18.06 7.29 -3.90
C GLY A 203 -18.93 7.96 -4.97
N LYS A 204 -18.32 8.68 -5.92
CA LYS A 204 -19.03 9.32 -7.04
C LYS A 204 -19.69 8.29 -7.95
N GLU A 205 -19.00 7.18 -8.21
CA GLU A 205 -19.50 6.10 -9.06
C GLU A 205 -20.43 5.13 -8.33
N GLY A 206 -20.59 5.24 -7.00
CA GLY A 206 -21.43 4.36 -6.21
C GLY A 206 -20.90 2.92 -6.08
N ILE A 207 -19.57 2.75 -6.14
CA ILE A 207 -18.88 1.47 -5.89
C ILE A 207 -18.11 1.51 -4.57
N ILE A 208 -17.66 0.35 -4.11
CA ILE A 208 -16.95 0.22 -2.83
C ILE A 208 -15.45 0.31 -3.03
N GLN A 209 -14.77 1.04 -2.13
CA GLN A 209 -13.34 0.92 -1.94
C GLN A 209 -13.03 -0.03 -0.78
N VAL A 210 -12.08 -0.94 -0.99
CA VAL A 210 -11.44 -1.70 0.08
C VAL A 210 -10.11 -1.01 0.41
N ILE A 211 -9.98 -0.45 1.61
CA ILE A 211 -8.81 0.30 2.05
C ILE A 211 -7.71 -0.70 2.47
N PRO A 212 -6.46 -0.60 1.98
CA PRO A 212 -5.37 -1.49 2.38
C PRO A 212 -4.96 -1.27 3.85
N THR A 213 -4.31 -2.25 4.48
CA THR A 213 -3.72 -2.09 5.83
C THR A 213 -2.61 -1.05 5.87
N ASN A 214 -1.84 -0.94 4.77
CA ASN A 214 -0.71 -0.01 4.65
C ASN A 214 -0.91 0.96 3.47
N PRO A 215 -1.85 1.91 3.57
CA PRO A 215 -2.02 2.99 2.59
C PRO A 215 -0.90 4.03 2.70
N SER A 216 -0.74 4.87 1.67
CA SER A 216 0.10 6.07 1.77
C SER A 216 -0.50 7.17 2.64
N MET A 217 -1.83 7.24 2.70
CA MET A 217 -2.58 8.22 3.49
C MET A 217 -3.13 7.60 4.77
N SER A 218 -3.22 8.37 5.86
CA SER A 218 -3.88 7.87 7.08
C SER A 218 -5.33 7.44 6.79
N ILE A 219 -5.79 6.41 7.49
CA ILE A 219 -7.13 5.83 7.28
C ILE A 219 -8.19 6.92 7.49
N GLU A 220 -8.01 7.80 8.47
CA GLU A 220 -8.89 8.93 8.75
C GLU A 220 -9.03 9.88 7.56
N LYS A 221 -7.92 10.21 6.87
CA LYS A 221 -7.96 11.06 5.67
C LYS A 221 -8.71 10.38 4.53
N ILE A 222 -8.50 9.07 4.33
CA ILE A 222 -9.22 8.29 3.31
C ILE A 222 -10.73 8.27 3.63
N ILE A 223 -11.09 8.03 4.90
CA ILE A 223 -12.48 8.04 5.37
C ILE A 223 -13.14 9.42 5.21
N ALA A 224 -12.39 10.50 5.46
CA ALA A 224 -12.85 11.87 5.28
C ALA A 224 -13.01 12.26 3.80
N ALA A 225 -12.26 11.63 2.90
CA ALA A 225 -12.34 11.84 1.45
C ALA A 225 -13.55 11.16 0.78
N ARG A 226 -14.37 10.42 1.55
CA ARG A 226 -15.65 9.89 1.07
C ARG A 226 -16.60 11.02 0.67
N VAL A 227 -17.39 10.80 -0.39
CA VAL A 227 -18.37 11.79 -0.87
C VAL A 227 -19.60 11.91 0.04
N SER A 228 -19.80 10.95 0.94
CA SER A 228 -20.88 10.92 1.91
C SER A 228 -20.53 10.03 3.10
N LYS A 229 -21.06 10.36 4.29
CA LYS A 229 -20.94 9.49 5.47
C LYS A 229 -21.58 8.10 5.27
N LYS A 230 -22.53 7.99 4.34
CA LYS A 230 -23.20 6.72 3.98
C LYS A 230 -22.45 5.92 2.92
N GLN A 231 -21.38 6.47 2.32
CA GLN A 231 -20.60 5.74 1.33
C GLN A 231 -19.94 4.52 2.00
N PRO A 232 -20.26 3.29 1.58
CA PRO A 232 -19.63 2.10 2.14
C PRO A 232 -18.16 2.01 1.76
N VAL A 233 -17.34 1.61 2.72
CA VAL A 233 -15.93 1.25 2.53
C VAL A 233 -15.64 0.00 3.35
N PHE A 234 -14.78 -0.86 2.81
CA PHE A 234 -14.27 -2.03 3.53
C PHE A 234 -12.80 -1.82 3.88
N PHE A 235 -12.28 -2.64 4.77
CA PHE A 235 -10.88 -2.58 5.18
C PHE A 235 -10.20 -3.93 4.98
N GLN A 236 -9.09 -3.94 4.27
CA GLN A 236 -8.21 -5.09 4.14
C GLN A 236 -7.29 -5.15 5.36
N LEU A 237 -7.23 -6.34 5.97
CA LEU A 237 -6.42 -6.62 7.14
C LEU A 237 -5.27 -7.58 6.79
N TYR A 238 -4.05 -7.14 7.05
CA TYR A 238 -2.92 -8.01 7.37
C TYR A 238 -2.87 -8.17 8.89
N LEU A 239 -3.03 -9.40 9.37
CA LEU A 239 -3.11 -9.67 10.80
C LEU A 239 -1.72 -9.61 11.42
N ASN A 240 -1.46 -8.58 12.22
CA ASN A 240 -0.23 -8.45 12.98
C ASN A 240 -0.04 -9.65 13.94
N ARG A 241 1.21 -10.10 14.13
CA ARG A 241 1.55 -11.15 15.10
C ARG A 241 1.28 -10.73 16.54
N ASP A 242 1.43 -9.44 16.82
CA ASP A 242 1.07 -8.84 18.09
C ASP A 242 -0.45 -8.68 18.14
N SER A 243 -1.09 -9.49 18.99
CA SER A 243 -2.54 -9.53 19.13
C SER A 243 -3.12 -8.21 19.65
N GLU A 244 -2.39 -7.47 20.48
CA GLU A 244 -2.86 -6.18 21.00
C GLU A 244 -2.87 -5.14 19.89
N LYS A 245 -1.81 -5.08 19.07
CA LYS A 245 -1.78 -4.20 17.89
C LYS A 245 -2.84 -4.57 16.87
N ALA A 246 -3.05 -5.87 16.63
CA ALA A 246 -4.08 -6.35 15.73
C ALA A 246 -5.49 -5.97 16.21
N GLU A 247 -5.80 -6.18 17.50
CA GLU A 247 -7.08 -5.77 18.06
C GLU A 247 -7.27 -4.25 18.00
N ALA A 248 -6.25 -3.47 18.39
CA ALA A 248 -6.31 -2.01 18.33
C ALA A 248 -6.62 -1.50 16.92
N LEU A 249 -5.99 -2.09 15.89
CA LEU A 249 -6.27 -1.72 14.49
C LEU A 249 -7.72 -2.07 14.09
N ILE A 250 -8.20 -3.27 14.41
CA ILE A 250 -9.58 -3.69 14.10
C ILE A 250 -10.58 -2.73 14.77
N ARG A 251 -10.39 -2.42 16.05
CA ARG A 251 -11.23 -1.47 16.80
C ARG A 251 -11.20 -0.07 16.20
N ARG A 252 -10.02 0.41 15.80
CA ARG A 252 -9.85 1.72 15.16
C ARG A 252 -10.66 1.81 13.87
N VAL A 253 -10.52 0.85 12.96
CA VAL A 253 -11.23 0.90 11.67
C VAL A 253 -12.74 0.70 11.83
N GLU A 254 -13.17 -0.13 12.78
CA GLU A 254 -14.59 -0.28 13.13
C GLU A 254 -15.18 1.03 13.65
N ALA A 255 -14.48 1.74 14.52
CA ALA A 255 -14.89 3.06 15.02
C ALA A 255 -14.94 4.13 13.91
N LEU A 256 -14.12 4.01 12.88
CA LEU A 256 -14.16 4.87 11.68
C LEU A 256 -15.31 4.52 10.72
N GLY A 257 -16.05 3.44 10.99
CA GLY A 257 -17.27 3.07 10.28
C GLY A 257 -17.03 2.27 9.01
N VAL A 258 -15.96 1.48 8.94
CA VAL A 258 -15.79 0.48 7.86
C VAL A 258 -16.87 -0.59 7.99
N SER A 259 -17.37 -1.09 6.87
CA SER A 259 -18.54 -1.98 6.83
C SER A 259 -18.18 -3.47 6.74
N ALA A 260 -16.91 -3.82 6.53
CA ALA A 260 -16.41 -5.19 6.50
C ALA A 260 -14.89 -5.24 6.66
N ILE A 261 -14.38 -6.38 7.14
CA ILE A 261 -12.95 -6.71 7.24
C ILE A 261 -12.61 -7.79 6.21
N TRP A 262 -11.58 -7.56 5.40
CA TRP A 262 -11.07 -8.49 4.40
C TRP A 262 -9.69 -8.99 4.82
N LEU A 263 -9.63 -10.14 5.47
CA LEU A 263 -8.37 -10.75 5.90
C LEU A 263 -7.62 -11.30 4.68
N THR A 264 -6.41 -10.79 4.43
CA THR A 264 -5.57 -11.28 3.33
C THR A 264 -4.76 -12.50 3.79
N VAL A 265 -4.93 -13.63 3.08
CA VAL A 265 -4.33 -14.93 3.44
C VAL A 265 -3.35 -15.46 2.39
N ASP A 266 -3.24 -14.82 1.23
CA ASP A 266 -2.38 -15.24 0.11
C ASP A 266 -0.92 -14.77 0.22
N SER A 267 -0.56 -13.99 1.23
CA SER A 267 0.78 -13.37 1.35
C SER A 267 1.42 -13.60 2.73
N PRO A 268 1.59 -14.87 3.18
CA PRO A 268 2.28 -15.18 4.44
C PRO A 268 3.77 -14.80 4.37
N VAL A 269 4.33 -14.83 3.16
CA VAL A 269 5.65 -14.33 2.79
C VAL A 269 5.47 -13.47 1.54
N LEU A 270 6.40 -12.56 1.32
CA LEU A 270 6.35 -11.68 0.15
C LEU A 270 6.72 -12.44 -1.13
N GLY A 271 5.92 -12.26 -2.19
CA GLY A 271 6.28 -12.72 -3.53
C GLY A 271 7.47 -11.95 -4.11
N LYS A 272 8.34 -12.65 -4.86
CA LYS A 272 9.58 -12.07 -5.37
C LYS A 272 9.30 -11.19 -6.60
N ARG A 273 9.33 -9.87 -6.44
CA ARG A 273 9.00 -8.92 -7.52
C ARG A 273 10.27 -8.46 -8.25
N GLU A 274 10.68 -9.24 -9.25
CA GLU A 274 12.00 -9.07 -9.86
C GLU A 274 12.19 -7.74 -10.61
N ARG A 275 11.12 -7.10 -11.11
CA ARG A 275 11.24 -5.75 -11.71
C ARG A 275 11.70 -4.72 -10.66
N ASP A 276 11.13 -4.77 -9.47
CA ASP A 276 11.49 -3.89 -8.36
C ASP A 276 12.96 -4.13 -7.93
N ASP A 277 13.37 -5.41 -7.83
CA ASP A 277 14.73 -5.78 -7.42
C ASP A 277 15.77 -5.38 -8.48
N ARG A 278 15.46 -5.54 -9.78
CA ARG A 278 16.35 -5.15 -10.89
C ARG A 278 16.58 -3.63 -10.93
N LEU A 279 15.54 -2.82 -10.72
CA LEU A 279 15.70 -1.36 -10.68
C LEU A 279 16.65 -0.94 -9.55
N LYS A 280 16.51 -1.56 -8.37
CA LYS A 280 17.42 -1.28 -7.25
C LYS A 280 18.85 -1.72 -7.53
N ALA A 281 19.04 -2.86 -8.19
CA ALA A 281 20.37 -3.28 -8.61
C ALA A 281 21.00 -2.31 -9.62
N GLN A 282 20.21 -1.76 -10.55
CA GLN A 282 20.69 -0.77 -11.54
C GLN A 282 21.10 0.57 -10.88
N GLU A 283 20.30 1.08 -9.94
CA GLU A 283 20.64 2.28 -9.15
C GLU A 283 22.00 2.14 -8.45
N ILE A 284 22.29 0.94 -7.92
CA ILE A 284 23.56 0.65 -7.23
C ILE A 284 24.75 0.60 -8.20
N ILE A 285 24.58 -0.02 -9.38
CA ILE A 285 25.66 -0.15 -10.38
C ILE A 285 26.07 1.21 -10.96
N SER A 286 25.13 2.15 -11.08
CA SER A 286 25.42 3.50 -11.56
C SER A 286 26.25 4.36 -10.60
N ASP A 287 26.39 3.94 -9.33
CA ASP A 287 27.13 4.66 -8.30
C ASP A 287 28.50 3.99 -8.06
N GLN A 288 29.49 4.35 -8.88
CA GLN A 288 30.78 3.65 -8.99
C GLN A 288 31.62 3.61 -7.69
N ASP A 289 31.32 4.47 -6.71
CA ASP A 289 32.03 4.53 -5.42
C ASP A 289 31.50 3.54 -4.35
N GLN A 290 30.41 2.81 -4.62
CA GLN A 290 29.76 1.93 -3.62
C GLN A 290 29.81 0.42 -3.90
N VAL A 291 30.58 -0.01 -4.91
CA VAL A 291 30.67 -1.42 -5.33
C VAL A 291 31.13 -2.37 -4.21
N ALA A 292 31.85 -1.87 -3.20
CA ALA A 292 32.38 -2.66 -2.09
C ALA A 292 31.43 -2.81 -0.88
N VAL A 293 30.38 -1.98 -0.74
CA VAL A 293 29.56 -1.91 0.50
C VAL A 293 28.27 -2.74 0.45
N LEU A 294 27.83 -3.22 -0.72
CA LEU A 294 26.45 -3.68 -0.90
C LEU A 294 26.31 -5.17 -1.22
N LYS A 295 27.00 -6.04 -0.47
CA LYS A 295 26.84 -7.50 -0.58
C LYS A 295 25.59 -8.07 0.13
N GLU A 296 24.84 -7.28 0.89
CA GLU A 296 23.74 -7.86 1.69
C GLU A 296 22.30 -7.49 1.29
N GLN A 297 21.98 -6.39 0.59
CA GLN A 297 20.58 -5.93 0.57
C GLN A 297 20.11 -5.30 -0.77
N GLN A 298 19.76 -6.18 -1.70
CA GLN A 298 18.94 -5.90 -2.89
C GLN A 298 17.46 -6.09 -2.52
N ALA A 299 16.76 -5.03 -2.13
CA ALA A 299 15.34 -5.11 -1.80
C ALA A 299 14.54 -4.03 -2.52
N GLY A 300 13.70 -4.44 -3.47
CA GLY A 300 12.73 -3.58 -4.15
C GLY A 300 11.67 -2.99 -3.21
N VAL A 301 10.90 -2.01 -3.70
CA VAL A 301 9.83 -1.30 -2.94
C VAL A 301 8.86 -2.29 -2.28
N ALA A 302 8.63 -3.44 -2.93
CA ALA A 302 7.88 -4.58 -2.41
C ALA A 302 8.28 -5.11 -1.04
N LYS A 303 9.59 -5.20 -0.83
CA LYS A 303 10.24 -5.93 0.26
C LYS A 303 10.54 -5.06 1.45
N VAL A 304 10.97 -3.84 1.11
CA VAL A 304 10.55 -2.57 1.73
C VAL A 304 8.99 -2.56 1.83
N SER A 305 8.24 -1.60 2.34
CA SER A 305 6.75 -1.62 2.48
C SER A 305 6.00 -2.81 3.14
N SER A 306 6.41 -4.07 2.98
CA SER A 306 5.77 -5.28 3.53
C SER A 306 6.48 -5.82 4.78
N ALA A 307 7.67 -5.31 5.12
CA ALA A 307 8.38 -5.75 6.31
C ALA A 307 7.55 -5.44 7.58
N GLY A 308 7.45 -6.41 8.48
CA GLY A 308 6.64 -6.31 9.70
C GLY A 308 5.12 -6.43 9.52
N LEU A 309 4.60 -6.45 8.29
CA LEU A 309 3.16 -6.63 8.03
C LEU A 309 2.76 -8.10 7.87
N LEU A 310 3.62 -8.90 7.23
CA LEU A 310 3.29 -10.26 6.86
C LEU A 310 3.38 -11.21 8.04
N ASN A 311 2.41 -12.11 8.13
CA ASN A 311 2.31 -13.06 9.22
C ASN A 311 2.28 -14.51 8.71
N PRO A 312 3.44 -15.19 8.62
CA PRO A 312 3.51 -16.57 8.18
C PRO A 312 2.97 -17.58 9.21
N THR A 313 2.59 -17.15 10.41
CA THR A 313 1.94 -18.02 11.40
C THR A 313 0.41 -17.88 11.37
N LEU A 314 -0.15 -17.10 10.44
CA LEU A 314 -1.59 -17.01 10.24
C LEU A 314 -2.16 -18.38 9.87
N CYS A 315 -3.24 -18.77 10.54
CA CYS A 315 -3.91 -20.05 10.36
C CYS A 315 -5.41 -19.93 10.68
N TRP A 316 -6.18 -20.98 10.39
CA TRP A 316 -7.62 -21.04 10.57
C TRP A 316 -8.13 -20.68 11.97
N ASP A 317 -7.37 -20.97 13.04
CA ASP A 317 -7.73 -20.63 14.42
C ASP A 317 -7.86 -19.12 14.65
N HIS A 318 -7.15 -18.30 13.86
CA HIS A 318 -7.22 -16.85 13.94
C HIS A 318 -8.60 -16.31 13.55
N ILE A 319 -9.38 -17.04 12.76
CA ILE A 319 -10.75 -16.64 12.42
C ILE A 319 -11.60 -16.55 13.69
N ALA A 320 -11.52 -17.56 14.56
CA ALA A 320 -12.24 -17.57 15.83
C ALA A 320 -11.79 -16.42 16.74
N TRP A 321 -10.51 -16.05 16.72
CA TRP A 321 -10.00 -14.89 17.44
C TRP A 321 -10.57 -13.57 16.88
N ILE A 322 -10.51 -13.35 15.56
CA ILE A 322 -11.05 -12.13 14.92
C ILE A 322 -12.53 -11.95 15.25
N ARG A 323 -13.32 -13.03 15.26
CA ARG A 323 -14.75 -13.03 15.60
C ARG A 323 -15.06 -12.67 17.06
N ARG A 324 -14.10 -12.85 17.97
CA ARG A 324 -14.20 -12.35 19.35
C ARG A 324 -13.95 -10.84 19.41
N VAL A 325 -13.07 -10.33 18.55
CA VAL A 325 -12.76 -8.91 18.47
C VAL A 325 -13.90 -8.14 17.80
N THR A 326 -14.31 -8.49 16.59
CA THR A 326 -15.30 -7.71 15.82
C THR A 326 -16.51 -8.53 15.38
N LYS A 327 -17.62 -7.83 15.13
CA LYS A 327 -18.85 -8.38 14.53
C LYS A 327 -19.06 -7.95 13.08
N LEU A 328 -18.15 -7.16 12.52
CA LEU A 328 -18.18 -6.82 11.10
C LEU A 328 -18.11 -8.09 10.24
N PRO A 329 -18.74 -8.08 9.04
CA PRO A 329 -18.55 -9.12 8.05
C PRO A 329 -17.06 -9.36 7.78
N LEU A 330 -16.65 -10.62 7.82
CA LEU A 330 -15.29 -11.09 7.58
C LEU A 330 -15.26 -11.79 6.22
N VAL A 331 -14.33 -11.36 5.38
CA VAL A 331 -14.03 -11.97 4.07
C VAL A 331 -12.60 -12.49 4.06
N LEU A 332 -12.38 -13.69 3.55
CA LEU A 332 -11.03 -14.20 3.30
C LEU A 332 -10.62 -13.86 1.86
N LYS A 333 -9.63 -12.96 1.72
CA LYS A 333 -9.07 -12.57 0.43
C LYS A 333 -7.80 -13.38 0.16
N GLY A 334 -7.75 -14.07 -0.97
CA GLY A 334 -6.56 -14.84 -1.36
C GLY A 334 -6.77 -16.35 -1.43
N ILE A 335 -8.03 -16.79 -1.50
CA ILE A 335 -8.36 -18.21 -1.64
C ILE A 335 -8.03 -18.65 -3.06
N GLN A 336 -7.27 -19.74 -3.19
CA GLN A 336 -6.76 -20.23 -4.48
C GLN A 336 -7.12 -21.70 -4.76
N SER A 337 -7.71 -22.40 -3.78
CA SER A 337 -8.12 -23.80 -3.88
C SER A 337 -9.61 -23.94 -3.52
N VAL A 338 -10.22 -25.05 -3.96
CA VAL A 338 -11.61 -25.37 -3.62
C VAL A 338 -11.69 -25.80 -2.14
N GLU A 339 -10.69 -26.53 -1.69
CA GLU A 339 -10.54 -27.03 -0.33
C GLU A 339 -10.57 -25.88 0.68
N ASP A 340 -9.80 -24.81 0.43
CA ASP A 340 -9.79 -23.63 1.31
C ASP A 340 -11.10 -22.82 1.22
N ALA A 341 -11.79 -22.85 0.07
CA ALA A 341 -13.12 -22.25 -0.05
C ALA A 341 -14.17 -22.99 0.81
N VAL A 342 -14.07 -24.32 0.89
CA VAL A 342 -14.92 -25.15 1.77
C VAL A 342 -14.60 -24.86 3.23
N LEU A 343 -13.32 -24.83 3.62
CA LEU A 343 -12.92 -24.48 4.98
C LEU A 343 -13.40 -23.09 5.38
N ALA A 344 -13.33 -22.10 4.48
CA ALA A 344 -13.87 -20.77 4.73
C ALA A 344 -15.36 -20.80 5.07
N TYR A 345 -16.15 -21.59 4.34
CA TYR A 345 -17.57 -21.80 4.62
C TYR A 345 -17.79 -22.47 5.98
N GLU A 346 -17.03 -23.52 6.31
CA GLU A 346 -17.13 -24.23 7.60
C GLU A 346 -16.77 -23.33 8.80
N HIS A 347 -15.82 -22.40 8.61
CA HIS A 347 -15.48 -21.37 9.59
C HIS A 347 -16.47 -20.19 9.61
N GLY A 348 -17.51 -20.23 8.78
CA GLY A 348 -18.64 -19.30 8.81
C GLY A 348 -18.27 -17.85 8.47
N VAL A 349 -17.34 -17.63 7.52
CA VAL A 349 -17.05 -16.28 7.00
C VAL A 349 -18.14 -15.79 6.04
N GLU A 350 -18.35 -14.48 5.91
CA GLU A 350 -19.41 -13.91 5.06
C GLU A 350 -19.04 -13.92 3.56
N GLY A 351 -17.78 -14.16 3.23
CA GLY A 351 -17.37 -14.29 1.83
C GLY A 351 -15.90 -14.66 1.66
N ILE A 352 -15.56 -14.95 0.40
CA ILE A 352 -14.19 -15.19 -0.04
C ILE A 352 -13.90 -14.37 -1.30
N VAL A 353 -12.63 -14.03 -1.50
CA VAL A 353 -12.13 -13.51 -2.77
C VAL A 353 -11.17 -14.53 -3.36
N LEU A 354 -11.57 -15.11 -4.49
CA LEU A 354 -10.69 -15.94 -5.31
C LEU A 354 -9.60 -15.04 -5.91
N SER A 355 -8.38 -15.15 -5.40
CA SER A 355 -7.30 -14.22 -5.73
C SER A 355 -5.94 -14.84 -5.46
N ASN A 356 -4.98 -14.56 -6.34
CA ASN A 356 -3.55 -14.84 -6.16
C ASN A 356 -2.77 -13.52 -5.97
N HIS A 357 -3.38 -12.54 -5.31
CA HIS A 357 -2.84 -11.19 -5.15
C HIS A 357 -2.53 -10.44 -6.47
N GLY A 358 -3.21 -10.78 -7.57
CA GLY A 358 -2.89 -10.23 -8.89
C GLY A 358 -1.60 -10.80 -9.49
N GLY A 359 -1.26 -12.04 -9.12
CA GLY A 359 -0.02 -12.70 -9.51
C GLY A 359 1.22 -12.12 -8.85
N ARG A 360 1.09 -11.57 -7.63
CA ARG A 360 2.17 -10.88 -6.88
C ARG A 360 2.70 -11.67 -5.68
N SER A 361 2.12 -12.84 -5.42
CA SER A 361 2.55 -13.71 -4.32
C SER A 361 3.18 -14.99 -4.86
N GLN A 362 2.37 -16.01 -5.15
CA GLN A 362 2.82 -17.27 -5.74
C GLN A 362 2.77 -17.22 -7.27
N ASP A 363 3.84 -17.67 -7.93
CA ASP A 363 3.87 -17.97 -9.37
C ASP A 363 4.04 -19.48 -9.64
N THR A 364 3.92 -19.92 -10.90
CA THR A 364 3.81 -21.34 -11.30
C THR A 364 4.82 -21.82 -12.32
#